data_AF-A0A522P412-F1
#
_entry.id   AF-A0A522P412-F1
#
_cell.length_a   1.000
_cell.length_b   1.000
_cell.length_c   1.000
_cell.angle_alpha   90.00
_cell.angle_beta   90.00
_cell.angle_gamma   90.00
#
_symmetry.space_group_name_H-M   'P 1'
#
loop_
_entity.id
_entity.type
_entity.pdbx_description
1 polymer ?
#
loop_
_entity_poly.entity_id
_entity_poly.type
_entity_poly.pdbx_seq_one_letter_code
_entity_poly.pdbx_strand_id
1 'polypeptide(L)'
;MGYSKGDAMGATQPQLTLLDKAFFVSLILKGLDGILELIGGILLLIVSPAQIGAIAQALTQHELSEDPHDLIANTLLHLTGSLSLSATVFGAIYLLLHGLVKVVLVGALLKGRLSAYPWMIAFLLAFILYQGYQIIVAFSWGLTFLTAFDIFFVYLTWREYGIHKRRRVARASIAGMHPSDKSEDTQDP
;
A
#
# COMPACT_ATOMS: atom_id res chain seq x y z
N MET A 1 2.63 -57.77 -14.17
CA MET A 1 3.69 -56.85 -13.72
C MET A 1 3.93 -55.85 -14.85
N GLY A 2 3.55 -54.59 -14.67
CA GLY A 2 3.68 -53.55 -15.71
C GLY A 2 3.04 -52.25 -15.26
N TYR A 3 3.78 -51.45 -14.49
CA TYR A 3 3.37 -50.08 -14.16
C TYR A 3 3.52 -49.22 -15.42
N SER A 4 2.38 -48.77 -15.96
CA SER A 4 2.33 -47.86 -17.10
C SER A 4 2.73 -46.45 -16.65
N LYS A 5 3.71 -45.93 -17.37
CA LYS A 5 4.42 -44.67 -17.19
C LYS A 5 3.47 -43.52 -17.61
N GLY A 6 2.60 -43.07 -16.71
CA GLY A 6 1.46 -42.21 -17.05
C GLY A 6 1.27 -40.91 -16.26
N ASP A 7 2.02 -40.62 -15.18
CA ASP A 7 1.61 -39.54 -14.24
C ASP A 7 2.72 -38.58 -13.81
N ALA A 8 3.66 -38.22 -14.69
CA ALA A 8 4.70 -37.26 -14.33
C ALA A 8 5.10 -36.37 -15.50
N MET A 9 4.30 -35.35 -15.79
CA MET A 9 4.78 -34.01 -16.24
C MET A 9 3.65 -33.00 -16.49
N GLY A 10 2.55 -33.08 -15.73
CA GLY A 10 1.68 -31.92 -15.53
C GLY A 10 2.31 -30.99 -14.50
N ALA A 11 3.46 -30.38 -14.82
CA ALA A 11 4.00 -29.30 -14.00
C ALA A 11 2.96 -28.17 -14.03
N THR A 12 2.13 -28.09 -12.98
CA THR A 12 1.19 -27.01 -12.77
C THR A 12 2.03 -25.75 -12.63
N GLN A 13 2.26 -25.06 -13.75
CA GLN A 13 2.74 -23.69 -13.78
C GLN A 13 1.92 -22.94 -12.72
N PRO A 14 2.55 -22.23 -11.76
CA PRO A 14 1.79 -21.44 -10.81
C PRO A 14 1.05 -20.37 -11.62
N GLN A 15 -0.20 -20.64 -11.96
CA GLN A 15 -1.09 -19.69 -12.60
C GLN A 15 -1.27 -18.58 -11.56
N LEU A 16 -0.51 -17.49 -11.70
CA LEU A 16 -0.69 -16.28 -10.90
C LEU A 16 -2.18 -15.95 -10.96
N THR A 17 -2.88 -16.17 -9.84
CA THR A 17 -4.32 -15.99 -9.80
C THR A 17 -4.62 -14.52 -10.05
N LEU A 18 -5.80 -14.19 -10.58
CA LEU A 18 -6.19 -12.78 -10.80
C LEU A 18 -6.06 -11.95 -9.52
N LEU A 19 -6.21 -12.60 -8.35
CA LEU A 19 -5.96 -12.04 -7.03
C LEU A 19 -4.49 -11.67 -6.80
N ASP A 20 -3.52 -12.49 -7.22
CA ASP A 20 -2.09 -12.20 -7.07
C ASP A 20 -1.70 -11.00 -7.93
N LYS A 21 -2.25 -10.92 -9.15
CA LYS A 21 -2.04 -9.77 -10.03
C LYS A 21 -2.69 -8.51 -9.46
N ALA A 22 -3.93 -8.60 -8.97
CA ALA A 22 -4.64 -7.48 -8.36
C ALA A 22 -3.91 -6.97 -7.10
N PHE A 23 -3.38 -7.88 -6.27
CA PHE A 23 -2.55 -7.53 -5.12
C PHE A 23 -1.29 -6.79 -5.55
N PHE A 24 -0.56 -7.30 -6.55
CA PHE A 24 0.66 -6.67 -7.04
C PHE A 24 0.41 -5.28 -7.64
N VAL A 25 -0.65 -5.15 -8.46
CA VAL A 25 -1.06 -3.85 -9.02
C VAL A 25 -1.45 -2.88 -7.91
N SER A 26 -2.26 -3.33 -6.95
CA SER A 26 -2.67 -2.53 -5.80
C SER A 26 -1.47 -2.07 -4.97
N LEU A 27 -0.48 -2.94 -4.79
CA LEU A 27 0.76 -2.65 -4.07
C LEU A 27 1.59 -1.57 -4.78
N ILE A 28 1.76 -1.69 -6.10
CA ILE A 28 2.46 -0.69 -6.90
C ILE A 28 1.73 0.66 -6.84
N LEU A 29 0.40 0.66 -7.03
CA LEU A 29 -0.39 1.89 -6.97
C LEU A 29 -0.26 2.60 -5.63
N LYS A 30 -0.33 1.86 -4.51
CA LYS A 30 -0.08 2.41 -3.16
C LYS A 30 1.32 2.97 -2.99
N GLY A 31 2.33 2.32 -3.60
CA GLY A 31 3.71 2.81 -3.57
C GLY A 31 3.90 4.10 -4.35
N LEU A 32 3.34 4.17 -5.56
CA LEU A 32 3.38 5.38 -6.40
C LEU A 32 2.63 6.54 -5.75
N ASP A 33 1.44 6.28 -5.21
CA ASP A 33 0.65 7.24 -4.45
C ASP A 33 1.44 7.77 -3.25
N GLY A 34 2.04 6.87 -2.45
CA GLY A 34 2.87 7.28 -1.32
C GLY A 34 4.11 8.11 -1.71
N ILE A 35 4.75 7.81 -2.84
CA ILE A 35 5.85 8.62 -3.37
C ILE A 35 5.35 10.00 -3.80
N LEU A 36 4.21 10.06 -4.51
CA LEU A 36 3.61 11.32 -4.95
C LEU A 36 3.24 12.19 -3.75
N GLU A 37 2.68 11.60 -2.69
CA GLU A 37 2.37 12.29 -1.44
C GLU A 37 3.62 12.80 -0.73
N LEU A 38 4.71 12.03 -0.70
CA LEU A 38 5.98 12.51 -0.16
C LEU A 38 6.51 13.72 -0.94
N ILE A 39 6.49 13.64 -2.27
CA ILE A 39 6.92 14.75 -3.14
C ILE A 39 6.01 15.97 -2.90
N GLY A 40 4.69 15.78 -2.91
CA GLY A 40 3.72 16.84 -2.67
C GLY A 40 3.85 17.48 -1.29
N GLY A 41 4.07 16.67 -0.26
CA GLY A 41 4.32 17.13 1.10
C GLY A 41 5.61 17.94 1.22
N ILE A 42 6.71 17.50 0.59
CA ILE A 42 7.97 18.26 0.53
C ILE A 42 7.76 19.58 -0.21
N LEU A 43 7.09 19.55 -1.37
CA LEU A 43 6.81 20.76 -2.15
C LEU A 43 5.99 21.77 -1.35
N LEU A 44 4.97 21.32 -0.60
CA LEU A 44 4.18 22.19 0.26
C LEU A 44 4.97 22.81 1.43
N LEU A 45 6.09 22.20 1.86
CA LEU A 45 6.97 22.83 2.86
C LEU A 45 7.85 23.93 2.25
N ILE A 46 8.11 23.88 0.95
CA ILE A 46 9.01 24.81 0.25
C ILE A 46 8.23 25.94 -0.42
N VAL A 47 7.00 25.67 -0.87
CA VAL A 47 6.14 26.61 -1.59
C VAL A 47 5.18 27.29 -0.61
N SER A 48 5.22 28.62 -0.55
CA SER A 48 4.32 29.41 0.28
C SER A 48 2.87 29.39 -0.25
N PRO A 49 1.85 29.58 0.61
CA PRO A 49 0.45 29.68 0.18
C PRO A 49 0.24 30.72 -0.94
N ALA A 50 0.96 31.85 -0.88
CA ALA A 50 0.90 32.89 -1.88
C ALA A 50 1.42 32.43 -3.26
N GLN A 51 2.50 31.65 -3.29
CA GLN A 51 3.01 31.06 -4.53
C GLN A 51 2.05 30.00 -5.09
N ILE A 52 1.43 29.20 -4.23
CA ILE A 52 0.39 28.23 -4.64
C ILE A 52 -0.78 28.97 -5.30
N GLY A 53 -1.25 30.06 -4.68
CA GLY A 53 -2.30 30.91 -5.23
C GLY A 53 -1.91 31.55 -6.57
N ALA A 54 -0.68 32.05 -6.71
CA ALA A 54 -0.20 32.65 -7.96
C ALA A 54 -0.12 31.61 -9.09
N ILE A 55 0.33 30.39 -8.81
CA ILE A 55 0.36 29.29 -9.78
C ILE A 55 -1.06 28.89 -10.18
N ALA A 56 -1.96 28.72 -9.20
CA ALA A 56 -3.35 28.40 -9.48
C ALA A 56 -3.99 29.47 -10.37
N GLN A 57 -3.77 30.74 -10.06
CA GLN A 57 -4.29 31.86 -10.84
C GLN A 57 -3.72 31.89 -12.27
N ALA A 58 -2.43 31.63 -12.45
CA ALA A 58 -1.83 31.55 -13.78
C ALA A 58 -2.41 30.38 -14.62
N LEU A 59 -2.69 29.24 -13.99
CA LEU A 59 -3.26 28.06 -14.66
C LEU A 59 -4.75 28.24 -14.99
N THR A 60 -5.51 28.89 -14.12
CA THR A 60 -6.96 29.04 -14.28
C THR A 60 -7.35 30.29 -15.07
N GLN A 61 -6.48 31.29 -15.18
CA GLN A 61 -6.77 32.53 -15.89
C GLN A 61 -7.13 32.30 -17.36
N HIS A 62 -6.51 31.30 -18.01
CA HIS A 62 -6.82 30.98 -19.40
C HIS A 62 -8.22 30.37 -19.54
N GLU A 63 -8.54 29.33 -18.76
CA GLU A 63 -9.86 28.67 -18.76
C GLU A 63 -10.99 29.63 -18.38
N LEU A 64 -10.79 30.49 -17.36
CA LEU A 64 -11.81 31.46 -16.93
C LEU A 64 -12.01 32.62 -17.90
N SER A 65 -11.05 32.85 -18.80
CA SER A 65 -11.23 33.82 -19.89
C SER A 65 -12.12 33.28 -21.00
N GLU A 66 -12.18 31.96 -21.16
CA GLU A 66 -13.04 31.27 -22.12
C GLU A 66 -14.41 30.94 -21.51
N ASP A 67 -14.45 30.37 -20.30
CA ASP A 67 -15.66 30.08 -19.54
C ASP A 67 -15.56 30.61 -18.09
N PRO A 68 -16.20 31.76 -17.78
CA PRO A 68 -16.22 32.32 -16.43
C PRO A 68 -16.82 31.39 -15.36
N HIS A 69 -17.62 30.39 -15.76
CA HIS A 69 -18.31 29.47 -14.87
C HIS A 69 -17.63 28.10 -14.73
N ASP A 70 -16.40 27.94 -15.25
CA ASP A 70 -15.66 26.68 -15.10
C ASP A 70 -15.54 26.31 -13.61
N LEU A 71 -16.13 25.17 -13.25
CA LEU A 71 -16.24 24.73 -11.87
C LEU A 71 -14.88 24.34 -11.29
N ILE A 72 -13.98 23.77 -12.09
CA ILE A 72 -12.65 23.32 -11.65
C ILE A 72 -11.79 24.55 -11.36
N ALA A 73 -11.77 25.50 -12.28
CA ALA A 73 -10.99 26.72 -12.16
C ALA A 73 -11.44 27.58 -10.97
N ASN A 74 -12.76 27.80 -10.82
CA ASN A 74 -13.31 28.53 -9.68
C ASN A 74 -13.05 27.82 -8.35
N THR A 75 -13.22 26.48 -8.30
CA THR A 75 -12.94 25.71 -7.08
C THR A 75 -11.46 25.79 -6.71
N LEU A 76 -10.55 25.68 -7.68
CA LEU A 76 -9.11 25.76 -7.43
C LEU A 76 -8.69 27.14 -6.90
N LEU A 77 -9.23 28.22 -7.45
CA LEU A 77 -8.99 29.58 -6.96
C LEU A 77 -9.53 29.78 -5.54
N HIS A 78 -10.74 29.31 -5.25
CA HIS A 78 -11.34 29.44 -3.93
C HIS A 78 -10.57 28.64 -2.86
N LEU A 79 -10.16 27.41 -3.19
CA LEU A 79 -9.36 26.57 -2.30
C LEU A 79 -7.99 27.20 -2.02
N THR A 80 -7.31 27.70 -3.05
CA THR A 80 -5.97 28.27 -2.87
C THR A 80 -5.97 29.67 -2.25
N GLY A 81 -7.02 30.47 -2.49
CA GLY A 81 -7.20 31.78 -1.88
C GLY A 81 -7.51 31.74 -0.38
N SER A 82 -7.97 30.61 0.14
CA SER A 82 -8.25 30.40 1.57
C SER A 82 -7.13 29.65 2.33
N LEU A 83 -6.03 29.32 1.64
CA LEU A 83 -4.89 28.63 2.27
C LEU A 83 -4.16 29.56 3.25
N SER A 84 -4.23 29.23 4.53
CA SER A 84 -3.36 29.82 5.56
C SER A 84 -2.04 29.06 5.66
N LEU A 85 -0.99 29.72 6.17
CA LEU A 85 0.31 29.07 6.42
C LEU A 85 0.17 27.83 7.31
N SER A 86 -0.65 27.92 8.37
CA SER A 86 -0.91 26.79 9.28
C SER A 86 -1.61 25.63 8.57
N ALA A 87 -2.58 25.91 7.70
CA ALA A 87 -3.27 24.88 6.92
C ALA A 87 -2.32 24.22 5.92
N THR A 88 -1.44 24.98 5.26
CA THR A 88 -0.43 24.47 4.33
C THR A 88 0.59 23.59 5.03
N VAL A 89 1.14 24.03 6.18
CA VAL A 89 2.08 23.22 6.97
C VAL A 89 1.42 21.96 7.51
N PHE A 90 0.17 22.07 7.98
CA PHE A 90 -0.60 20.91 8.41
C PHE A 90 -0.82 19.92 7.26
N GLY A 91 -1.24 20.39 6.09
CA GLY A 91 -1.40 19.57 4.89
C GLY A 91 -0.10 18.91 4.44
N ALA A 92 1.01 19.64 4.52
CA ALA A 92 2.34 19.11 4.22
C ALA A 92 2.76 17.98 5.17
N ILE A 93 2.62 18.20 6.49
CA ILE A 93 2.91 17.17 7.50
C ILE A 93 2.00 15.96 7.31
N TYR A 94 0.71 16.20 7.05
CA TYR A 94 -0.26 15.14 6.78
C TYR A 94 0.17 14.30 5.58
N LEU A 95 0.47 14.92 4.44
CA LEU A 95 0.95 14.26 3.21
C LEU A 95 2.26 13.49 3.43
N LEU A 96 3.21 14.07 4.15
CA LEU A 96 4.48 13.42 4.47
C LEU A 96 4.29 12.17 5.33
N LEU A 97 3.48 12.26 6.38
CA LEU A 97 3.16 11.12 7.23
C LEU A 97 2.44 10.03 6.43
N HIS A 98 1.47 10.41 5.59
CA HIS A 98 0.73 9.50 4.74
C HIS A 98 1.63 8.77 3.73
N GLY A 99 2.44 9.53 3.00
CA GLY A 99 3.34 8.99 1.99
C GLY A 99 4.42 8.11 2.61
N LEU A 100 5.01 8.52 3.74
CA LEU A 100 6.01 7.74 4.46
C LEU A 100 5.45 6.39 4.90
N VAL A 101 4.25 6.40 5.50
CA VAL A 101 3.55 5.19 5.91
C VAL A 101 3.37 4.24 4.73
N LYS A 102 2.82 4.72 3.61
CA LYS A 102 2.58 3.89 2.41
C LYS A 102 3.86 3.32 1.84
N VAL A 103 4.92 4.12 1.72
CA VAL A 103 6.23 3.68 1.21
C VAL A 103 6.85 2.62 2.11
N VAL A 104 6.83 2.83 3.44
CA VAL A 104 7.32 1.84 4.41
C VAL A 104 6.52 0.55 4.33
N LEU A 105 5.20 0.65 4.20
CA LEU A 105 4.27 -0.48 4.07
C LEU A 105 4.60 -1.32 2.83
N VAL A 106 4.74 -0.65 1.67
CA VAL A 106 5.06 -1.28 0.39
C VAL A 106 6.44 -1.93 0.44
N GLY A 107 7.43 -1.23 0.97
CA GLY A 107 8.79 -1.76 1.14
C GLY A 107 8.85 -2.97 2.06
N ALA A 108 8.09 -2.97 3.16
CA ALA A 108 7.99 -4.11 4.07
C ALA A 108 7.38 -5.34 3.40
N LEU A 109 6.37 -5.14 2.55
CA LEU A 109 5.67 -6.21 1.84
C LEU A 109 6.52 -6.81 0.73
N LEU A 110 7.23 -5.98 -0.04
CA LEU A 110 8.19 -6.42 -1.06
C LEU A 110 9.33 -7.25 -0.45
N LYS A 111 9.69 -7.02 0.82
CA LYS A 111 10.77 -7.74 1.50
C LYS A 111 10.36 -9.14 2.00
N GLY A 112 9.09 -9.54 1.84
CA GLY A 112 8.63 -10.92 2.07
C GLY A 112 8.87 -11.48 3.48
N ARG A 113 9.12 -10.64 4.49
CA ARG A 113 9.35 -11.11 5.87
C ARG A 113 8.03 -11.47 6.52
N LEU A 114 7.86 -12.75 6.88
CA LEU A 114 6.69 -13.26 7.61
C LEU A 114 6.34 -12.46 8.89
N SER A 115 7.34 -11.90 9.59
CA SER A 115 7.09 -11.04 10.75
C SER A 115 6.52 -9.67 10.40
N ALA A 116 6.64 -9.19 9.16
CA ALA A 116 6.13 -7.88 8.75
C ALA A 116 4.59 -7.89 8.59
N TYR A 117 3.99 -9.04 8.28
CA TYR A 117 2.55 -9.19 8.08
C TYR A 117 1.71 -8.74 9.30
N PRO A 118 1.95 -9.22 10.54
CA PRO A 118 1.17 -8.78 11.70
C PRO A 118 1.36 -7.29 12.02
N TRP A 119 2.59 -6.75 11.88
CA TRP A 119 2.85 -5.32 12.07
C TRP A 119 2.11 -4.48 11.04
N MET A 120 2.08 -4.92 9.78
CA MET A 120 1.35 -4.27 8.71
C MET A 120 -0.16 -4.24 9.01
N ILE A 121 -0.75 -5.38 9.36
CA ILE A 121 -2.18 -5.47 9.69
C ILE A 121 -2.53 -4.56 10.87
N ALA A 122 -1.73 -4.57 11.94
CA ALA A 122 -1.95 -3.69 13.08
C ALA A 122 -1.92 -2.21 12.68
N PHE A 123 -0.96 -1.83 11.83
CA PHE A 123 -0.85 -0.46 11.35
C PHE A 123 -2.05 -0.05 10.49
N LEU A 124 -2.47 -0.87 9.53
CA LEU A 124 -3.64 -0.56 8.70
C LEU A 124 -4.91 -0.48 9.52
N LEU A 125 -5.09 -1.35 10.52
CA LEU A 125 -6.26 -1.29 11.39
C LEU A 125 -6.31 0.02 12.17
N ALA A 126 -5.19 0.46 12.74
CA ALA A 126 -5.11 1.76 13.40
C ALA A 126 -5.44 2.92 12.44
N PHE A 127 -4.92 2.84 11.22
CA PHE A 127 -5.19 3.83 10.18
C PHE A 127 -6.65 3.85 9.74
N ILE A 128 -7.28 2.69 9.53
CA ILE A 128 -8.71 2.54 9.21
C ILE A 128 -9.59 3.12 10.33
N LEU A 129 -9.24 2.89 11.60
CA LEU A 129 -9.98 3.45 12.74
C LEU A 129 -9.93 4.98 12.73
N TYR A 130 -8.76 5.55 12.46
CA TYR A 130 -8.61 7.00 12.34
C TYR A 130 -9.38 7.57 11.14
N GLN A 131 -9.31 6.93 9.97
CA GLN A 131 -10.11 7.32 8.81
C GLN A 131 -11.61 7.24 9.10
N GLY A 132 -12.06 6.20 9.80
CA GLY A 132 -13.45 6.05 10.23
C GLY A 132 -13.92 7.20 11.12
N TYR A 133 -13.09 7.61 12.08
CA TYR A 133 -13.37 8.80 12.90
C TYR A 133 -13.50 10.06 12.03
N GLN A 134 -12.58 10.26 11.09
CA GLN A 134 -12.63 11.40 10.16
C GLN A 134 -13.88 11.39 9.28
N ILE A 135 -14.29 10.23 8.75
CA ILE A 135 -15.53 10.08 7.95
C ILE A 135 -16.77 10.46 8.76
N ILE A 136 -16.82 10.10 10.05
CA ILE A 136 -17.93 10.43 10.94
C ILE A 136 -17.98 11.94 11.20
N VAL A 137 -16.82 12.57 11.42
CA VAL A 137 -16.72 14.02 11.69
C VAL A 137 -16.98 14.85 10.44
N ALA A 138 -16.45 14.43 9.30
CA ALA A 138 -16.56 15.11 8.02
C ALA A 138 -16.59 14.09 6.88
N PHE A 139 -17.80 13.78 6.40
CA PHE A 139 -17.96 12.79 5.34
C PHE A 139 -17.28 13.23 4.03
N SER A 140 -16.46 12.34 3.48
CA SER A 140 -15.81 12.52 2.18
C SER A 140 -15.86 11.22 1.41
N TRP A 141 -16.38 11.28 0.17
CA TRP A 141 -16.41 10.13 -0.73
C TRP A 141 -15.00 9.59 -1.00
N GLY A 142 -14.02 10.47 -1.17
CA GLY A 142 -12.62 10.08 -1.38
C GLY A 142 -12.07 9.29 -0.20
N LEU A 143 -12.25 9.81 1.02
CA LEU A 143 -11.79 9.15 2.25
C LEU A 143 -12.52 7.81 2.48
N THR A 144 -13.80 7.75 2.12
CA THR A 144 -14.61 6.52 2.22
C THR A 144 -14.09 5.42 1.28
N PHE A 145 -13.84 5.74 0.01
CA PHE A 145 -13.27 4.78 -0.94
C PHE A 145 -11.85 4.33 -0.52
N LEU A 146 -11.04 5.26 -0.01
CA LEU A 146 -9.70 4.95 0.50
C LEU A 146 -9.77 3.97 1.67
N THR A 147 -10.66 4.23 2.64
CA THR A 147 -10.88 3.36 3.80
C THR A 147 -11.38 1.97 3.38
N ALA A 148 -12.32 1.90 2.44
CA ALA A 148 -12.81 0.62 1.92
C ALA A 148 -11.70 -0.17 1.24
N PHE A 149 -10.82 0.51 0.50
CA PHE A 149 -9.65 -0.09 -0.12
C PHE A 149 -8.63 -0.58 0.91
N ASP A 150 -8.42 0.15 2.01
CA ASP A 150 -7.55 -0.31 3.11
C ASP A 150 -8.10 -1.56 3.80
N ILE A 151 -9.41 -1.62 4.06
CA ILE A 151 -10.07 -2.83 4.60
C ILE A 151 -9.85 -4.02 3.67
N PHE A 152 -10.02 -3.83 2.36
CA PHE A 152 -9.74 -4.86 1.36
C PHE A 152 -8.27 -5.31 1.40
N PHE A 153 -7.33 -4.38 1.54
CA PHE A 153 -5.90 -4.69 1.63
C PHE A 153 -5.53 -5.46 2.90
N VAL A 154 -6.12 -5.11 4.05
CA VAL A 154 -6.01 -5.89 5.29
C VAL A 154 -6.48 -7.32 5.08
N TYR A 155 -7.64 -7.48 4.43
CA TYR A 155 -8.19 -8.80 4.13
C TYR A 155 -7.25 -9.65 3.26
N LEU A 156 -6.71 -9.09 2.17
CA LEU A 156 -5.74 -9.77 1.32
C LEU A 156 -4.48 -10.18 2.08
N THR A 157 -3.96 -9.27 2.90
CA THR A 157 -2.77 -9.51 3.71
C THR A 157 -2.99 -10.64 4.71
N TRP A 158 -4.14 -10.64 5.38
CA TRP A 158 -4.50 -11.68 6.34
C TRP A 158 -4.58 -13.06 5.67
N ARG A 159 -5.20 -13.14 4.49
CA ARG A 159 -5.28 -14.36 3.69
C ARG A 159 -3.87 -14.88 3.32
N GLU A 160 -3.01 -14.00 2.84
CA GLU A 160 -1.65 -14.34 2.42
C GLU A 160 -0.78 -14.83 3.58
N TYR A 161 -0.90 -14.18 4.74
CA TYR A 161 -0.24 -14.59 5.99
C TYR A 161 -0.62 -16.03 6.38
N GLY A 162 -1.91 -16.37 6.26
CA GLY A 162 -2.42 -17.72 6.55
C GLY A 162 -1.83 -18.80 5.64
N ILE A 163 -1.66 -18.52 4.35
CA ILE A 163 -1.06 -19.44 3.37
C ILE A 163 0.43 -19.66 3.68
N HIS A 164 1.16 -18.58 3.93
CA HIS A 164 2.59 -18.62 4.24
C HIS A 164 2.91 -19.35 5.56
N LYS A 165 2.07 -19.16 6.60
CA LYS A 165 2.22 -19.89 7.87
C LYS A 165 2.07 -21.40 7.70
N ARG A 166 1.08 -21.84 6.91
CA ARG A 166 0.85 -23.28 6.62
C ARG A 166 2.02 -23.91 5.86
N ARG A 167 2.60 -23.21 4.88
CA ARG A 167 3.78 -23.69 4.12
C ARG A 167 5.03 -23.81 5.00
N ARG A 168 5.24 -22.90 5.95
CA ARG A 168 6.37 -22.97 6.89
C ARG A 168 6.24 -24.15 7.86
N VAL A 169 5.04 -24.38 8.38
CA VAL A 169 4.76 -25.55 9.24
C VAL A 169 4.97 -26.86 8.46
N ALA A 170 4.46 -26.95 7.23
CA ALA A 170 4.63 -28.13 6.37
C ALA A 170 6.11 -28.41 6.02
N ARG A 171 6.92 -27.38 5.74
CA ARG A 171 8.37 -27.53 5.51
C ARG A 171 9.11 -27.95 6.78
N ALA A 172 8.75 -27.41 7.94
CA ALA A 172 9.37 -27.79 9.21
C ALA A 172 9.06 -29.25 9.58
N SER A 173 7.84 -29.73 9.32
CA SER A 173 7.50 -31.14 9.51
C SER A 173 8.23 -32.08 8.55
N ILE A 174 8.44 -31.68 7.29
CA ILE A 174 9.21 -32.49 6.32
C ILE A 174 10.71 -32.51 6.68
N ALA A 175 11.28 -31.38 7.11
CA ALA A 175 12.68 -31.30 7.53
C ALA A 175 12.96 -32.08 8.84
N GLY A 176 12.00 -32.12 9.77
CA GLY A 176 12.09 -32.93 10.98
C GLY A 176 11.93 -34.45 10.75
N MET A 177 11.39 -34.85 9.59
CA MET A 177 11.21 -36.25 9.21
C MET A 177 12.45 -36.86 8.53
N HIS A 178 13.46 -36.04 8.20
CA HIS A 178 14.76 -36.48 7.70
C HIS A 178 15.87 -36.08 8.70
N PRO A 179 15.87 -36.63 9.93
CA PRO A 179 16.99 -36.47 10.83
C PRO A 179 18.22 -37.11 10.17
N SER A 180 19.36 -36.47 10.37
CA SER A 180 20.68 -36.85 9.89
C SER A 180 20.97 -38.34 10.11
N ASP A 181 20.90 -39.12 9.04
CA ASP A 181 21.63 -40.38 8.91
C ASP A 181 23.11 -40.02 8.64
N LYS A 182 23.79 -39.56 9.70
CA LYS A 182 25.26 -39.40 9.77
C LYS A 182 25.69 -39.43 11.23
N SER A 183 25.59 -40.60 11.86
CA SER A 183 26.36 -40.91 13.05
C SER A 183 26.43 -42.42 13.27
N GLU A 184 27.19 -43.12 12.44
CA GLU A 184 27.77 -44.43 12.78
C GLU A 184 28.70 -44.87 11.66
N ASP A 185 29.96 -44.42 11.70
CA ASP A 185 31.12 -45.25 11.34
C ASP A 185 32.41 -44.54 11.74
N THR A 186 32.69 -44.45 13.04
CA THR A 186 34.06 -44.20 13.52
C THR A 186 34.21 -44.79 14.92
N GLN A 187 34.18 -46.12 15.00
CA GLN A 187 34.86 -46.82 16.08
C GLN A 187 35.02 -48.30 15.72
N ASP A 188 36.24 -48.68 15.35
CA ASP A 188 36.86 -49.86 15.95
C ASP A 188 38.40 -49.68 15.99
N PRO A 189 39.06 -50.09 17.08
CA PRO A 189 40.50 -49.90 17.33
C PRO A 189 41.41 -50.91 16.61
#